data_AF-A0A797I5N5-F1
#
_entry.id   AF-A0A797I5N5-F1
#
_cell.length_a   1.000
_cell.length_b   1.000
_cell.length_c   1.000
_cell.angle_alpha   90.00
_cell.angle_beta   90.00
_cell.angle_gamma   90.00
#
_symmetry.space_group_name_H-M   'P 1'
#
loop_
_entity.id
_entity.type
_entity.pdbx_description
1 polymer ?
#
loop_
_entity_poly.entity_id
_entity_poly.type
_entity_poly.pdbx_seq_one_letter_code
_entity_poly.pdbx_strand_id
1 'polypeptide(L)'
;MGRPLKTLFKREHSEEISNPSDNRAFSQVAEVYLSRRRLLQAGTVAGAAAAFPFLLKQENALAKVVSKASGNLGKATTLGFTSLPVSTEDTVIVPEGYIAKPFYKWGDATGIAGNLPVFKTDGSNTTEEQAAQAGMHHDGMAWFSLPQGGNSSDHGLLAINHEYIDNGLLFKDGDANWSADKALKGQNAMGVSVIEVKKVPLG
;
A
#
# COMPACT_ATOMS: atom_id res chain seq x y z
N MET A 1 -25.10 -17.09 47.39
CA MET A 1 -25.06 -17.48 45.97
C MET A 1 -24.59 -16.28 45.16
N GLY A 2 -23.33 -16.31 44.71
CA GLY A 2 -22.70 -15.20 44.00
C GLY A 2 -23.25 -15.06 42.59
N ARG A 3 -23.47 -13.81 42.15
CA ARG A 3 -23.80 -13.47 40.76
C ARG A 3 -22.67 -13.96 39.84
N PRO A 4 -22.97 -14.49 38.64
CA PRO A 4 -21.92 -14.93 37.73
C PRO A 4 -21.13 -13.70 37.26
N LEU A 5 -19.81 -13.77 37.38
CA LEU A 5 -18.89 -12.78 36.83
C LEU A 5 -19.10 -12.73 35.31
N LYS A 6 -19.39 -11.54 34.78
CA LYS A 6 -19.31 -11.30 33.33
C LYS A 6 -17.91 -11.69 32.89
N THR A 7 -17.83 -12.63 31.97
CA THR A 7 -16.60 -13.08 31.33
C THR A 7 -15.91 -11.87 30.70
N LEU A 8 -14.85 -11.39 31.35
CA LEU A 8 -13.90 -10.40 30.84
C LEU A 8 -13.01 -11.08 29.79
N PHE A 9 -13.61 -11.51 28.69
CA PHE A 9 -12.86 -11.78 27.46
C PHE A 9 -12.85 -10.47 26.67
N LYS A 10 -11.68 -9.85 26.56
CA LYS A 10 -11.42 -8.77 25.62
C LYS A 10 -11.67 -9.33 24.21
N ARG A 11 -12.81 -9.00 23.61
CA ARG A 11 -13.08 -9.28 22.18
C ARG A 11 -12.24 -8.29 21.38
N GLU A 12 -10.98 -8.62 21.08
CA GLU A 12 -10.10 -7.72 20.31
C GLU A 12 -10.43 -7.64 18.81
N HIS A 13 -11.35 -8.45 18.33
CA HIS A 13 -11.94 -8.29 17.00
C HIS A 13 -13.44 -8.49 17.11
N SER A 14 -14.18 -7.42 17.42
CA SER A 14 -15.59 -7.40 17.04
C SER A 14 -15.61 -7.23 15.52
N GLU A 15 -16.09 -8.24 14.81
CA GLU A 15 -16.67 -8.10 13.46
C GLU A 15 -17.98 -7.29 13.56
N GLU A 16 -18.01 -6.25 14.40
CA GLU A 16 -19.09 -5.30 14.45
C GLU A 16 -18.91 -4.38 13.27
N ILE A 17 -19.98 -4.25 12.49
CA ILE A 17 -20.08 -3.25 11.45
C ILE A 17 -19.97 -1.89 12.13
N SER A 18 -18.77 -1.31 12.15
CA SER A 18 -18.50 0.00 12.75
C SER A 18 -19.14 1.14 11.96
N ASN A 19 -19.69 0.85 10.78
CA ASN A 19 -20.42 1.78 9.95
C ASN A 19 -21.94 1.50 10.05
N PRO A 20 -22.69 2.17 10.95
CA PRO A 20 -24.13 1.99 11.09
C PRO A 20 -24.94 2.69 9.98
N SER A 21 -24.29 3.27 8.96
CA SER A 21 -25.03 3.92 7.88
C SER A 21 -25.72 2.89 6.98
N ASP A 22 -26.90 3.25 6.51
CA ASP A 22 -27.64 2.50 5.48
C ASP A 22 -27.03 2.64 4.08
N ASN A 23 -25.80 3.18 3.99
CA ASN A 23 -25.08 3.27 2.72
C ASN A 23 -24.74 1.87 2.24
N ARG A 24 -24.77 1.69 0.91
CA ARG A 24 -24.40 0.42 0.29
C ARG A 24 -22.98 0.03 0.70
N ALA A 25 -22.80 -1.22 1.09
CA ALA A 25 -21.48 -1.78 1.33
C ALA A 25 -20.65 -1.71 0.02
N PHE A 26 -19.34 -1.53 0.15
CA PHE A 26 -18.44 -1.48 -1.01
C PHE A 26 -18.60 -2.72 -1.91
N SER A 27 -18.82 -3.90 -1.32
CA SER A 27 -19.09 -5.15 -2.05
C SER A 27 -20.30 -5.04 -2.98
N GLN A 28 -21.40 -4.44 -2.51
CA GLN A 28 -22.62 -4.23 -3.29
C GLN A 28 -22.41 -3.21 -4.42
N VAL A 29 -21.62 -2.16 -4.15
CA VAL A 29 -21.23 -1.19 -5.18
C VAL A 29 -20.39 -1.91 -6.25
N ALA A 30 -19.35 -2.63 -5.85
CA ALA A 30 -18.46 -3.37 -6.74
C ALA A 30 -19.21 -4.40 -7.60
N GLU A 31 -20.16 -5.14 -7.02
CA GLU A 31 -20.99 -6.11 -7.73
C GLU A 31 -21.86 -5.46 -8.82
N VAL A 32 -22.45 -4.28 -8.55
CA VAL A 32 -23.21 -3.52 -9.55
C VAL A 32 -22.31 -3.06 -10.70
N TYR A 33 -21.09 -2.62 -10.42
CA TYR A 33 -20.15 -2.24 -11.49
C TYR A 33 -19.67 -3.45 -12.31
N LEU A 34 -19.35 -4.57 -11.67
CA LEU A 34 -18.90 -5.79 -12.34
C LEU A 34 -20.00 -6.45 -13.17
N SER A 35 -21.24 -6.48 -12.68
CA SER A 35 -22.42 -7.00 -13.41
C SER A 35 -22.74 -6.18 -14.65
N ARG A 36 -22.69 -4.83 -14.56
CA ARG A 36 -22.84 -3.94 -15.74
C ARG A 36 -21.76 -4.19 -16.78
N ARG A 37 -20.51 -4.39 -16.36
CA ARG A 37 -19.40 -4.72 -17.28
C ARG A 37 -19.67 -6.05 -17.98
N ARG A 38 -20.11 -7.08 -17.26
CA ARG A 38 -20.46 -8.39 -17.84
C ARG A 38 -21.64 -8.27 -18.82
N LEU A 39 -22.67 -7.49 -18.49
CA LEU A 39 -23.81 -7.26 -19.37
C LEU A 39 -23.41 -6.53 -20.66
N LEU A 40 -22.57 -5.49 -20.58
CA LEU A 40 -22.06 -4.77 -21.76
C LEU A 40 -21.17 -5.66 -22.64
N GLN A 41 -20.31 -6.47 -22.02
CA GLN A 41 -19.50 -7.45 -22.74
C GLN A 41 -20.36 -8.50 -23.44
N ALA A 42 -21.37 -9.06 -22.74
CA ALA A 42 -22.31 -10.02 -23.32
C ALA A 42 -23.17 -9.40 -24.44
N GLY A 43 -23.63 -8.16 -24.26
CA GLY A 43 -24.41 -7.42 -25.26
C GLY A 43 -23.63 -7.10 -26.53
N THR A 44 -22.32 -6.86 -26.41
CA THR A 44 -21.45 -6.64 -27.58
C THR A 44 -21.30 -7.91 -28.41
N VAL A 45 -21.14 -9.07 -27.75
CA VAL A 45 -21.09 -10.38 -28.41
C VAL A 45 -22.42 -10.73 -29.07
N ALA A 46 -23.54 -10.53 -28.38
CA ALA A 46 -24.87 -10.80 -28.92
C ALA A 46 -25.25 -9.87 -30.08
N GLY A 47 -24.90 -8.57 -29.99
CA GLY A 47 -25.14 -7.59 -31.05
C GLY A 47 -24.33 -7.86 -32.32
N ALA A 48 -23.07 -8.30 -32.18
CA ALA A 48 -22.25 -8.72 -33.31
C ALA A 48 -22.80 -9.96 -34.01
N ALA A 49 -23.34 -10.93 -33.26
CA ALA A 49 -23.96 -12.13 -33.81
C ALA A 49 -25.31 -11.84 -34.51
N ALA A 50 -26.13 -10.93 -33.98
CA ALA A 50 -27.41 -10.56 -34.56
C ALA A 50 -27.28 -9.69 -35.83
N ALA A 51 -26.17 -8.95 -35.98
CA ALA A 51 -25.88 -8.16 -37.20
C ALA A 51 -25.27 -9.01 -38.34
N PHE A 52 -24.85 -10.24 -38.05
CA PHE A 52 -24.18 -11.13 -39.01
C PHE A 52 -25.00 -11.45 -40.27
N PRO A 53 -26.34 -11.66 -40.22
CA PRO A 53 -27.16 -11.86 -41.41
C PRO A 53 -27.37 -10.59 -42.25
N PHE A 54 -27.25 -9.39 -41.65
CA PHE A 54 -27.40 -8.10 -42.33
C PHE A 54 -26.09 -7.59 -42.96
N LEU A 55 -24.94 -8.16 -42.59
CA LEU A 55 -23.62 -7.80 -43.11
C LEU A 55 -23.23 -8.50 -44.42
N LEU A 56 -24.07 -9.42 -44.92
CA LEU A 56 -23.82 -10.13 -46.19
C LEU A 56 -24.29 -9.36 -47.44
N LYS A 57 -24.81 -8.14 -47.28
CA LYS A 57 -25.14 -7.27 -48.41
C LYS A 57 -24.54 -5.88 -48.20
N GLN A 58 -23.76 -5.48 -49.21
CA GLN A 58 -23.23 -4.15 -49.45
C GLN A 58 -21.87 -3.84 -48.80
N GLU A 59 -20.87 -4.23 -49.57
CA GLU A 59 -19.45 -3.92 -49.48
C GLU A 59 -19.28 -2.38 -49.59
N ASN A 60 -18.41 -1.81 -48.76
CA ASN A 60 -17.82 -0.47 -48.87
C ASN A 60 -18.38 0.70 -48.04
N ALA A 61 -19.48 0.57 -47.28
CA ALA A 61 -19.98 1.69 -46.44
C ALA A 61 -19.75 1.53 -44.93
N LEU A 62 -19.65 0.30 -44.40
CA LEU A 62 -19.61 0.04 -42.95
C LEU A 62 -18.21 -0.05 -42.34
N ALA A 63 -17.15 -0.26 -43.14
CA ALA A 63 -15.77 -0.33 -42.63
C ALA A 63 -15.31 0.97 -41.94
N LYS A 64 -15.94 2.11 -42.29
CA LYS A 64 -15.65 3.44 -41.72
C LYS A 64 -16.40 3.74 -40.41
N VAL A 65 -17.52 3.05 -40.16
CA VAL A 65 -18.34 3.23 -38.95
C VAL A 65 -17.90 2.28 -37.84
N VAL A 66 -17.56 1.03 -38.17
CA VAL A 66 -17.03 0.05 -37.20
C VAL A 66 -15.66 0.49 -36.65
N SER A 67 -14.82 1.13 -37.48
CA SER A 67 -13.53 1.67 -37.04
C SER A 67 -13.65 2.88 -36.10
N LYS A 68 -14.78 3.63 -36.13
CA LYS A 68 -15.04 4.75 -35.22
C LYS A 68 -15.78 4.36 -33.94
N ALA A 69 -16.56 3.27 -33.97
CA ALA A 69 -17.27 2.75 -32.79
C ALA A 69 -16.38 1.89 -31.85
N SER A 70 -15.25 1.37 -32.34
CA SER A 70 -14.22 0.70 -31.51
C SER A 70 -13.30 1.67 -30.75
N GLY A 71 -13.44 2.98 -30.96
CA GLY A 71 -12.66 4.00 -30.26
C GLY A 71 -13.27 4.37 -28.91
N ASN A 72 -12.96 3.60 -27.86
CA ASN A 72 -13.06 3.90 -26.41
C ASN A 72 -13.62 2.78 -25.53
N LEU A 73 -13.73 1.54 -26.02
CA LEU A 73 -13.59 0.41 -25.10
C LEU A 73 -12.11 0.36 -24.72
N GLY A 74 -11.74 1.09 -23.67
CA GLY A 74 -10.37 1.10 -23.16
C GLY A 74 -9.86 -0.33 -23.13
N LYS A 75 -8.80 -0.61 -23.90
CA LYS A 75 -8.11 -1.90 -23.87
C LYS A 75 -7.97 -2.27 -22.40
N ALA A 76 -8.58 -3.38 -21.99
CA ALA A 76 -8.30 -3.93 -20.68
C ALA A 76 -6.78 -4.13 -20.65
N THR A 77 -6.07 -3.29 -19.90
CA THR A 77 -4.65 -3.44 -19.67
C THR A 77 -4.48 -4.80 -19.03
N THR A 78 -3.94 -5.74 -19.80
CA THR A 78 -3.55 -7.05 -19.28
C THR A 78 -2.44 -6.77 -18.27
N LEU A 79 -2.67 -7.11 -17.01
CA LEU A 79 -1.64 -7.05 -15.97
C LEU A 79 -0.51 -8.00 -16.39
N GLY A 80 0.73 -7.51 -16.39
CA GLY A 80 1.90 -8.23 -16.89
C GLY A 80 2.44 -9.32 -15.96
N PHE A 81 1.66 -9.76 -14.97
CA PHE A 81 2.08 -10.73 -13.96
C PHE A 81 0.94 -11.71 -13.63
N THR A 82 1.32 -12.92 -13.23
CA THR A 82 0.37 -13.92 -12.74
C THR A 82 -0.06 -13.57 -11.32
N SER A 83 -1.38 -13.56 -11.08
CA SER A 83 -1.93 -13.32 -9.75
C SER A 83 -1.52 -14.44 -8.77
N LEU A 84 -1.24 -14.06 -7.53
CA LEU A 84 -0.84 -14.98 -6.46
C LEU A 84 -2.04 -15.38 -5.59
N PRO A 85 -2.04 -16.58 -4.99
CA PRO A 85 -3.00 -16.94 -3.95
C PRO A 85 -2.73 -16.13 -2.66
N VAL A 86 -3.75 -16.02 -1.81
CA VAL A 86 -3.60 -15.48 -0.46
C VAL A 86 -2.69 -16.40 0.36
N SER A 87 -1.89 -15.82 1.25
CA SER A 87 -0.97 -16.52 2.14
C SER A 87 -1.05 -15.96 3.57
N THR A 88 -0.71 -16.79 4.54
CA THR A 88 -0.55 -16.42 5.97
C THR A 88 0.90 -16.57 6.44
N GLU A 89 1.83 -16.88 5.53
CA GLU A 89 3.25 -17.00 5.84
C GLU A 89 3.83 -15.63 6.18
N ASP A 90 4.76 -15.58 7.14
CA ASP A 90 5.49 -14.36 7.54
C ASP A 90 6.61 -14.06 6.53
N THR A 91 6.23 -13.85 5.27
CA THR A 91 7.16 -13.56 4.17
C THR A 91 6.48 -12.77 3.06
N VAL A 92 7.27 -12.02 2.30
CA VAL A 92 6.79 -11.28 1.14
C VAL A 92 6.86 -12.18 -0.10
N ILE A 93 5.71 -12.64 -0.58
CA ILE A 93 5.58 -13.45 -1.80
C ILE A 93 5.29 -12.52 -2.98
N VAL A 94 6.12 -12.60 -4.03
CA VAL A 94 6.00 -11.80 -5.26
C VAL A 94 5.86 -12.69 -6.50
N PRO A 95 5.29 -12.20 -7.61
CA PRO A 95 5.18 -12.98 -8.84
C PRO A 95 6.55 -13.40 -9.39
N GLU A 96 6.55 -14.44 -10.24
CA GLU A 96 7.75 -14.89 -10.92
C GLU A 96 8.43 -13.74 -11.70
N GLY A 97 9.76 -13.64 -11.58
CA GLY A 97 10.56 -12.56 -12.18
C GLY A 97 10.66 -11.28 -11.34
N TYR A 98 9.96 -11.19 -10.20
CA TYR A 98 10.04 -10.06 -9.27
C TYR A 98 10.90 -10.39 -8.04
N ILE A 99 11.45 -9.35 -7.41
CA ILE A 99 12.22 -9.45 -6.17
C ILE A 99 11.77 -8.32 -5.23
N ALA A 100 11.54 -8.65 -3.96
CA ALA A 100 11.38 -7.67 -2.88
C ALA A 100 12.62 -7.70 -1.98
N LYS A 101 13.10 -6.52 -1.56
CA LYS A 101 14.21 -6.38 -0.61
C LYS A 101 13.89 -5.30 0.41
N PRO A 102 14.20 -5.49 1.71
CA PRO A 102 14.17 -4.41 2.68
C PRO A 102 15.07 -3.26 2.23
N PHE A 103 14.56 -2.03 2.32
CA PHE A 103 15.26 -0.85 1.80
C PHE A 103 15.62 0.15 2.91
N TYR A 104 14.63 0.60 3.67
CA TYR A 104 14.78 1.50 4.81
C TYR A 104 13.88 0.98 5.93
N LYS A 105 14.50 0.50 7.01
CA LYS A 105 13.83 -0.16 8.13
C LYS A 105 13.78 0.81 9.31
N TRP A 106 12.83 0.60 10.22
CA TRP A 106 12.87 1.23 11.55
C TRP A 106 14.28 1.08 12.16
N GLY A 107 14.82 2.19 12.67
CA GLY A 107 16.15 2.23 13.28
C GLY A 107 17.31 2.50 12.33
N ASP A 108 17.13 2.37 11.01
CA ASP A 108 18.18 2.75 10.05
C ASP A 108 18.50 4.25 10.20
N ALA A 109 19.78 4.63 10.19
CA ALA A 109 20.17 6.03 10.29
C ALA A 109 19.68 6.84 9.08
N THR A 110 19.22 8.07 9.31
CA THR A 110 18.67 8.95 8.26
C THR A 110 19.72 9.51 7.30
N GLY A 111 21.01 9.28 7.56
CA GLY A 111 22.11 9.78 6.72
C GLY A 111 22.64 11.16 7.11
N ILE A 112 22.25 11.70 8.27
CA ILE A 112 22.79 12.97 8.80
C ILE A 112 24.31 12.83 8.99
N ALA A 113 25.08 13.70 8.33
CA ALA A 113 26.54 13.64 8.36
C ALA A 113 27.06 13.73 9.80
N GLY A 114 27.89 12.76 10.19
CA GLY A 114 28.44 12.66 11.55
C GLY A 114 27.48 12.12 12.62
N ASN A 115 26.21 11.81 12.26
CA ASN A 115 25.22 11.27 13.17
C ASN A 115 24.53 10.04 12.55
N LEU A 116 25.22 8.90 12.61
CA LEU A 116 24.79 7.63 12.04
C LEU A 116 24.63 6.58 13.16
N PRO A 117 23.62 6.72 14.02
CA PRO A 117 23.44 5.81 15.15
C PRO A 117 23.16 4.38 14.68
N VAL A 118 23.82 3.41 15.31
CA VAL A 118 23.55 1.99 15.09
C VAL A 118 22.26 1.60 15.79
N PHE A 119 21.37 0.91 15.09
CA PHE A 119 20.14 0.39 15.66
C PHE A 119 20.41 -0.71 16.69
N LYS A 120 19.75 -0.61 17.86
CA LYS A 120 19.85 -1.53 18.98
C LYS A 120 18.46 -2.14 19.20
N THR A 121 18.33 -3.43 18.88
CA THR A 121 17.06 -4.16 18.93
C THR A 121 16.53 -4.41 20.35
N ASP A 122 17.30 -4.05 21.38
CA ASP A 122 16.91 -4.17 22.79
C ASP A 122 16.22 -2.90 23.32
N GLY A 123 15.90 -1.93 22.45
CA GLY A 123 15.27 -0.66 22.83
C GLY A 123 16.22 0.31 23.55
N SER A 124 17.53 0.03 23.58
CA SER A 124 18.53 0.85 24.29
C SER A 124 18.98 2.11 23.58
N ASN A 125 18.53 2.35 22.34
CA ASN A 125 18.86 3.61 21.67
C ASN A 125 18.38 4.81 22.51
N THR A 126 19.17 5.87 22.56
CA THR A 126 18.78 7.09 23.29
C THR A 126 17.70 7.87 22.54
N THR A 127 17.10 8.84 23.21
CA THR A 127 16.15 9.79 22.61
C THR A 127 16.76 10.54 21.43
N GLU A 128 18.03 10.95 21.56
CA GLU A 128 18.80 11.65 20.51
C GLU A 128 19.19 10.72 19.37
N GLU A 129 19.55 9.46 19.66
CA GLU A 129 19.81 8.46 18.63
C GLU A 129 18.53 8.20 17.80
N GLN A 130 17.37 8.04 18.44
CA GLN A 130 16.09 7.85 17.75
C GLN A 130 15.70 9.03 16.85
N ALA A 131 16.07 10.27 17.22
CA ALA A 131 15.82 11.47 16.40
C ALA A 131 16.59 11.47 15.07
N ALA A 132 17.66 10.67 14.96
CA ALA A 132 18.47 10.50 13.75
C ALA A 132 18.27 9.13 13.09
N GLN A 133 17.25 8.38 13.50
CA GLN A 133 16.87 7.09 12.94
C GLN A 133 15.53 7.18 12.23
N ALA A 134 15.28 6.23 11.33
CA ALA A 134 13.95 5.96 10.82
C ALA A 134 12.98 5.75 12.00
N GLY A 135 11.78 6.33 11.89
CA GLY A 135 10.70 6.08 12.84
C GLY A 135 10.07 4.70 12.68
N MET A 136 9.03 4.46 13.46
CA MET A 136 8.28 3.20 13.48
C MET A 136 7.07 3.27 12.56
N HIS A 137 6.61 2.10 12.09
CA HIS A 137 5.37 1.97 11.31
C HIS A 137 5.34 2.91 10.11
N HIS A 138 6.23 2.64 9.14
CA HIS A 138 6.32 3.40 7.91
C HIS A 138 4.96 3.35 7.19
N ASP A 139 4.48 4.51 6.76
CA ASP A 139 3.20 4.66 6.04
C ASP A 139 3.42 5.48 4.75
N GLY A 140 2.50 6.40 4.43
CA GLY A 140 2.51 7.21 3.22
C GLY A 140 3.88 7.78 2.88
N MET A 141 4.23 7.71 1.60
CA MET A 141 5.55 8.12 1.11
C MET A 141 5.46 8.82 -0.24
N ALA A 142 6.44 9.67 -0.52
CA ALA A 142 6.56 10.42 -1.77
C ALA A 142 8.01 10.49 -2.28
N TRP A 143 8.16 10.37 -3.59
CA TRP A 143 9.44 10.47 -4.29
C TRP A 143 9.61 11.85 -4.93
N PHE A 144 10.80 12.43 -4.76
CA PHE A 144 11.21 13.69 -5.39
C PHE A 144 12.53 13.47 -6.12
N SER A 145 12.47 13.35 -7.45
CA SER A 145 13.67 13.14 -8.28
C SER A 145 14.66 14.29 -8.13
N LEU A 146 15.96 13.95 -8.15
CA LEU A 146 17.06 14.90 -8.23
C LEU A 146 17.80 14.76 -9.58
N PRO A 147 18.18 15.88 -10.23
CA PRO A 147 17.86 17.26 -9.86
C PRO A 147 16.35 17.55 -9.97
N GLN A 148 15.89 18.59 -9.26
CA GLN A 148 14.48 18.96 -9.19
C GLN A 148 13.89 19.15 -10.60
N GLY A 149 12.70 18.60 -10.83
CA GLY A 149 12.04 18.60 -12.15
C GLY A 149 12.48 17.46 -13.06
N GLY A 150 13.44 16.62 -12.64
CA GLY A 150 13.76 15.36 -13.30
C GLY A 150 12.69 14.29 -13.10
N ASN A 151 12.70 13.27 -13.97
CA ASN A 151 11.81 12.11 -13.90
C ASN A 151 12.57 10.78 -13.67
N SER A 152 13.82 10.87 -13.20
CA SER A 152 14.66 9.69 -12.94
C SER A 152 14.33 9.08 -11.58
N SER A 153 14.25 7.75 -11.55
CA SER A 153 14.21 6.96 -10.31
C SER A 153 15.60 6.62 -9.77
N ASP A 154 16.67 7.02 -10.44
CA ASP A 154 18.03 6.64 -10.07
C ASP A 154 18.63 7.53 -8.97
N HIS A 155 18.08 8.73 -8.75
CA HIS A 155 18.55 9.65 -7.71
C HIS A 155 17.43 10.58 -7.27
N GLY A 156 17.17 10.67 -5.97
CA GLY A 156 16.10 11.51 -5.44
C GLY A 156 16.01 11.48 -3.92
N LEU A 157 15.03 12.24 -3.42
CA LEU A 157 14.64 12.22 -2.02
C LEU A 157 13.40 11.35 -1.85
N LEU A 158 13.41 10.50 -0.84
CA LEU A 158 12.25 9.73 -0.41
C LEU A 158 11.79 10.28 0.94
N ALA A 159 10.59 10.86 0.96
CA ALA A 159 9.92 11.29 2.19
C ALA A 159 8.94 10.20 2.62
N ILE A 160 9.02 9.75 3.87
CA ILE A 160 8.23 8.62 4.40
C ILE A 160 7.68 9.00 5.77
N ASN A 161 6.38 8.82 5.96
CA ASN A 161 5.71 8.99 7.25
C ASN A 161 6.02 7.82 8.20
N HIS A 162 6.01 8.11 9.50
CA HIS A 162 6.10 7.16 10.61
C HIS A 162 4.90 7.40 11.53
N GLU A 163 3.93 6.49 11.51
CA GLU A 163 2.57 6.77 11.99
C GLU A 163 2.42 6.64 13.51
N TYR A 164 2.94 5.57 14.09
CA TYR A 164 2.80 5.25 15.51
C TYR A 164 4.00 4.46 16.03
N ILE A 165 3.98 4.08 17.30
CA ILE A 165 5.07 3.34 17.97
C ILE A 165 4.54 2.07 18.65
N ASP A 166 5.40 1.05 18.76
CA ASP A 166 5.20 -0.07 19.69
C ASP A 166 6.06 0.13 20.93
N ASN A 167 5.43 0.48 22.05
CA ASN A 167 6.14 0.75 23.30
C ASN A 167 6.99 -0.45 23.77
N GLY A 168 6.48 -1.67 23.58
CA GLY A 168 7.17 -2.92 23.92
C GLY A 168 8.45 -3.19 23.13
N LEU A 169 8.65 -2.52 21.99
CA LEU A 169 9.86 -2.61 21.17
C LEU A 169 10.74 -1.37 21.31
N LEU A 170 10.14 -0.18 21.45
CA LEU A 170 10.86 1.09 21.51
C LEU A 170 11.59 1.30 22.85
N PHE A 171 11.03 0.80 23.94
CA PHE A 171 11.52 1.03 25.30
C PHE A 171 11.92 -0.26 25.99
N LYS A 172 13.07 -0.27 26.67
CA LYS A 172 13.57 -1.41 27.44
C LYS A 172 12.56 -1.99 28.42
N ASP A 173 11.74 -1.13 29.01
CA ASP A 173 10.76 -1.48 30.03
C ASP A 173 9.30 -1.32 29.56
N GLY A 174 9.07 -1.30 28.24
CA GLY A 174 7.73 -1.24 27.66
C GLY A 174 6.95 -0.01 28.12
N ASP A 175 5.82 -0.20 28.79
CA ASP A 175 4.95 0.88 29.28
C ASP A 175 5.27 1.35 30.72
N ALA A 176 6.24 0.76 31.40
CA ALA A 176 6.57 1.13 32.78
C ALA A 176 7.29 2.49 32.85
N ASN A 177 7.31 3.11 34.04
CA ASN A 177 8.18 4.25 34.38
C ASN A 177 8.17 5.43 33.38
N TRP A 178 6.98 5.93 33.03
CA TRP A 178 6.87 7.08 32.12
C TRP A 178 7.65 8.31 32.60
N SER A 179 8.36 8.93 31.65
CA SER A 179 9.13 10.15 31.85
C SER A 179 8.97 11.07 30.64
N ALA A 180 9.35 12.34 30.80
CA ALA A 180 9.36 13.29 29.68
C ALA A 180 10.31 12.85 28.55
N ASP A 181 11.46 12.28 28.91
CA ASP A 181 12.44 11.74 27.96
C ASP A 181 11.86 10.58 27.15
N LYS A 182 11.16 9.65 27.82
CA LYS A 182 10.47 8.52 27.17
C LYS A 182 9.40 9.00 26.19
N ALA A 183 8.61 10.00 26.59
CA ALA A 183 7.63 10.62 25.70
C ALA A 183 8.29 11.29 24.48
N LEU A 184 9.40 12.00 24.69
CA LEU A 184 10.15 12.63 23.60
C LEU A 184 10.76 11.60 22.64
N LYS A 185 11.31 10.49 23.15
CA LYS A 185 11.77 9.38 22.31
C LYS A 185 10.64 8.80 21.46
N GLY A 186 9.45 8.66 22.05
CA GLY A 186 8.24 8.28 21.31
C GLY A 186 7.89 9.27 20.20
N GLN A 187 7.91 10.58 20.49
CA GLN A 187 7.69 11.63 19.49
C GLN A 187 8.71 11.59 18.36
N ASN A 188 9.99 11.38 18.68
CA ASN A 188 11.07 11.26 17.69
C ASN A 188 10.96 10.02 16.80
N ALA A 189 10.25 8.97 17.26
CA ALA A 189 9.99 7.77 16.47
C ALA A 189 8.78 7.90 15.53
N MET A 190 8.08 9.05 15.55
CA MET A 190 6.95 9.36 14.66
C MET A 190 7.28 10.59 13.79
N GLY A 191 6.43 10.88 12.80
CA GLY A 191 6.59 12.04 11.94
C GLY A 191 7.06 11.65 10.55
N VAL A 192 8.15 12.26 10.04
CA VAL A 192 8.64 12.04 8.66
C VAL A 192 10.15 11.93 8.65
N SER A 193 10.68 10.92 7.97
CA SER A 193 12.08 10.93 7.51
C SER A 193 12.15 11.37 6.06
N VAL A 194 13.17 12.16 5.72
CA VAL A 194 13.55 12.48 4.34
C VAL A 194 14.96 11.97 4.12
N ILE A 195 15.12 10.99 3.24
CA ILE A 195 16.42 10.37 2.92
C ILE A 195 16.81 10.59 1.47
N GLU A 196 18.10 10.76 1.20
CA GLU A 196 18.63 10.76 -0.16
C GLU A 196 18.89 9.33 -0.63
N VAL A 197 18.33 8.98 -1.78
CA VAL A 197 18.44 7.65 -2.38
C VAL A 197 19.14 7.79 -3.71
N LYS A 198 20.19 6.99 -3.92
CA LYS A 198 20.92 6.93 -5.18
C LYS A 198 21.16 5.49 -5.59
N LYS A 199 20.80 5.17 -6.82
CA LYS A 199 21.13 3.90 -7.46
C LYS A 199 22.62 3.84 -7.66
N VAL A 200 23.23 2.83 -7.06
CA VAL A 200 24.62 2.46 -7.32
C VAL A 200 24.65 1.44 -8.46
N PRO A 201 25.65 1.51 -9.37
CA PRO A 201 25.85 0.45 -10.34
C PRO A 201 25.97 -0.89 -9.62
N LEU A 202 25.36 -1.94 -10.18
CA LEU A 202 25.68 -3.30 -9.76
C LEU A 202 27.16 -3.51 -10.10
N GLY A 203 27.98 -3.73 -9.08
CA GLY A 203 29.37 -4.15 -9.25
C GLY A 203 29.47 -5.53 -9.88
#